data_AF-A0A2V8K3Z1-F1
#
_entry.id   AF-A0A2V8K3Z1-F1
#
_cell.length_a   1.000
_cell.length_b   1.000
_cell.length_c   1.000
_cell.angle_alpha   90.00
_cell.angle_beta   90.00
_cell.angle_gamma   90.00
#
_symmetry.space_group_name_H-M   'P 1'
#
loop_
_entity.id
_entity.type
_entity.pdbx_description
1 polymer ?
#
loop_
_entity_poly.entity_id
_entity_poly.type
_entity_poly.pdbx_seq_one_letter_code
_entity_poly.pdbx_strand_id
1 'polypeptide(L)'
;MLQAIQASLAFTQLAVAELLSFLNAVYARMKDNPAFTVNLPFDMATFKAAIDSFASAVDAALDGSKTAIAERNRQREVVIKMLRQLAHYVEAASKDDMSLLLSSGFEVRPTGRTKSPPLSQFIRKIDAGGNSGQLLVSVVPFPEAHSYEVRWAPANTGGTEPTWTTHSLGKTKRPITAGNLTPGTAYVFQGRALTDSGFTDWSDPITRICT
;
A
#
# COMPACT_ATOMS: atom_id res chain seq x y z
N MET A 1 22.52 2.32 -9.51
CA MET A 1 22.32 1.65 -8.20
C MET A 1 21.76 0.27 -8.51
N LEU A 2 22.36 -0.81 -7.99
CA LEU A 2 21.72 -2.13 -8.03
C LEU A 2 20.50 -2.08 -7.10
N GLN A 3 19.35 -2.48 -7.62
CA GLN A 3 18.11 -2.54 -6.85
C GLN A 3 18.09 -3.88 -6.13
N ALA A 4 18.37 -3.88 -4.83
CA ALA A 4 18.40 -5.11 -4.03
C ALA A 4 17.02 -5.77 -4.04
N ILE A 5 16.98 -7.08 -4.32
CA ILE A 5 15.72 -7.84 -4.31
C ILE A 5 15.37 -8.14 -2.85
N GLN A 6 14.17 -7.73 -2.44
CA GLN A 6 13.63 -8.02 -1.11
C GLN A 6 12.44 -8.97 -1.23
N ALA A 7 12.26 -9.85 -0.26
CA ALA A 7 11.07 -10.66 -0.10
C ALA A 7 9.94 -9.80 0.50
N SER A 8 8.73 -10.03 0.02
CA SER A 8 7.54 -9.33 0.50
C SER A 8 7.15 -9.78 1.89
N LEU A 9 6.89 -8.83 2.80
CA LEU A 9 6.33 -9.09 4.13
C LEU A 9 4.80 -8.88 4.20
N ALA A 10 4.15 -8.82 3.04
CA ALA A 10 2.70 -8.64 2.93
C ALA A 10 1.90 -9.74 3.65
N PHE A 11 2.48 -10.94 3.81
CA PHE A 11 1.89 -12.05 4.55
C PHE A 11 1.48 -11.70 5.98
N THR A 12 2.07 -10.66 6.58
CA THR A 12 1.73 -10.19 7.93
C THR A 12 0.29 -9.67 8.05
N GLN A 13 -0.32 -9.27 6.92
CA GLN A 13 -1.68 -8.73 6.83
C GLN A 13 -2.71 -9.78 6.37
N LEU A 14 -2.28 -10.98 5.99
CA LEU A 14 -3.19 -12.01 5.50
C LEU A 14 -4.19 -12.44 6.57
N ALA A 15 -5.41 -12.75 6.12
CA ALA A 15 -6.41 -13.40 6.95
C ALA A 15 -5.93 -14.80 7.38
N VAL A 16 -6.51 -15.34 8.45
CA VAL A 16 -6.04 -16.59 9.08
C VAL A 16 -5.94 -17.76 8.10
N ALA A 17 -6.96 -17.98 7.28
CA ALA A 17 -7.00 -19.08 6.30
C ALA A 17 -5.99 -18.89 5.15
N GLU A 18 -5.83 -17.64 4.69
CA GLU A 18 -4.86 -17.28 3.65
C GLU A 18 -3.42 -17.44 4.17
N LEU A 19 -3.18 -17.04 5.43
CA LEU A 19 -1.89 -17.21 6.09
C LEU A 19 -1.52 -18.69 6.24
N LEU A 20 -2.48 -19.57 6.60
CA LEU A 20 -2.25 -21.01 6.65
C LEU A 20 -1.89 -21.59 5.28
N SER A 21 -2.61 -21.17 4.24
CA SER A 21 -2.30 -21.57 2.85
C SER A 21 -0.89 -21.12 2.45
N PHE A 22 -0.55 -19.87 2.74
CA PHE A 22 0.77 -19.30 2.46
C PHE A 22 1.90 -20.03 3.21
N LEU A 23 1.71 -20.30 4.50
CA LEU A 23 2.67 -21.05 5.32
C LEU A 23 2.98 -22.43 4.74
N ASN A 24 1.94 -23.18 4.36
CA ASN A 24 2.09 -24.51 3.76
C ASN A 24 2.78 -24.46 2.39
N ALA A 25 2.47 -23.45 1.57
CA ALA A 25 3.12 -23.25 0.29
C ALA A 25 4.63 -22.97 0.46
N VAL A 26 5.01 -22.06 1.36
CA VAL A 26 6.41 -21.76 1.68
C VAL A 26 7.11 -23.00 2.23
N TYR A 27 6.49 -23.73 3.16
CA TYR A 27 7.05 -24.97 3.69
C TYR A 27 7.34 -25.99 2.59
N ALA A 28 6.37 -26.26 1.71
CA ALA A 28 6.52 -27.21 0.61
C ALA A 28 7.61 -26.80 -0.38
N ARG A 29 7.76 -25.49 -0.63
CA ARG A 29 8.78 -24.94 -1.53
C ARG A 29 10.16 -24.88 -0.92
N MET A 30 10.29 -24.81 0.40
CA MET A 30 11.58 -24.70 1.10
C MET A 30 12.16 -26.04 1.54
N LYS A 31 11.33 -27.00 1.98
CA LYS A 31 11.79 -28.21 2.68
C LYS A 31 12.78 -29.07 1.88
N ASP A 32 12.65 -29.09 0.55
CA ASP A 32 13.51 -29.86 -0.36
C ASP A 32 14.25 -28.95 -1.36
N ASN A 33 14.35 -27.64 -1.09
CA ASN A 33 14.98 -26.73 -2.03
C ASN A 33 16.51 -26.75 -1.89
N PRO A 34 17.26 -27.23 -2.89
CA PRO A 34 18.71 -27.33 -2.80
C PRO A 34 19.40 -25.96 -2.66
N ALA A 35 18.74 -24.89 -3.09
CA ALA A 35 19.25 -23.52 -2.97
C ALA A 35 19.30 -23.00 -1.53
N PHE A 36 18.49 -23.57 -0.62
CA PHE A 36 18.25 -23.05 0.72
C PHE A 36 18.57 -24.08 1.80
N THR A 37 19.80 -24.59 1.79
CA THR A 37 20.23 -25.69 2.68
C THR A 37 21.24 -25.25 3.74
N VAL A 38 21.91 -24.12 3.57
CA VAL A 38 23.02 -23.67 4.42
C VAL A 38 22.56 -22.52 5.31
N ASN A 39 22.88 -22.57 6.62
CA ASN A 39 22.60 -21.50 7.60
C ASN A 39 21.11 -21.12 7.72
N LEU A 40 20.21 -22.10 7.62
CA LEU A 40 18.79 -21.89 7.90
C LEU A 40 18.60 -21.32 9.33
N PRO A 41 17.67 -20.38 9.52
CA PRO A 41 17.43 -19.77 10.84
C PRO A 41 16.85 -20.75 11.87
N PHE A 42 16.21 -21.82 11.40
CA PHE A 42 15.67 -22.94 12.17
C PHE A 42 15.52 -24.15 11.23
N ASP A 43 15.39 -25.35 11.79
CA ASP A 43 15.11 -26.53 10.97
C ASP A 43 13.67 -26.51 10.41
N MET A 44 13.48 -27.14 9.24
CA MET A 44 12.18 -27.17 8.58
C MET A 44 11.14 -27.98 9.35
N ALA A 45 11.56 -28.94 10.19
CA ALA A 45 10.65 -29.71 11.04
C ALA A 45 9.99 -28.84 12.12
N THR A 46 10.74 -27.91 12.71
CA THR A 46 10.31 -26.91 13.69
C THR A 46 9.33 -25.97 13.04
N PHE A 47 9.60 -25.54 11.80
CA PHE A 47 8.63 -24.74 11.05
C PHE A 47 7.33 -25.50 10.79
N LYS A 48 7.40 -26.77 10.39
CA LYS A 48 6.20 -27.61 10.21
C LYS A 48 5.40 -27.76 11.50
N ALA A 49 6.08 -28.02 12.62
CA ALA A 49 5.43 -28.13 13.93
C ALA A 49 4.73 -26.82 14.35
N ALA A 50 5.32 -25.66 14.03
CA ALA A 50 4.67 -24.37 14.28
C ALA A 50 3.44 -24.16 13.39
N ILE A 51 3.49 -24.57 12.11
CA ILE A 51 2.34 -24.53 11.21
C ILE A 51 1.21 -25.43 11.74
N ASP A 52 1.53 -26.65 12.17
CA ASP A 52 0.55 -27.61 12.70
C ASP A 52 -0.08 -27.11 14.01
N SER A 53 0.73 -26.50 14.88
CA SER A 53 0.24 -25.85 16.12
C SER A 53 -0.70 -24.69 15.82
N PHE A 54 -0.36 -23.87 14.81
CA PHE A 54 -1.24 -22.78 14.38
C PHE A 54 -2.53 -23.31 13.76
N ALA A 55 -2.48 -24.33 12.90
CA ALA A 55 -3.66 -24.96 12.31
C ALA A 55 -4.60 -25.52 13.38
N SER A 56 -4.07 -26.27 14.35
CA SER A 56 -4.84 -26.79 15.48
C SER A 56 -5.49 -25.67 16.30
N ALA A 57 -4.79 -24.56 16.55
CA ALA A 57 -5.35 -23.41 17.26
C ALA A 57 -6.43 -22.67 16.43
N VAL A 58 -6.34 -22.68 15.10
CA VAL A 58 -7.38 -22.15 14.21
C VAL A 58 -8.66 -22.99 14.34
N ASP A 59 -8.53 -24.31 14.30
CA ASP A 59 -9.66 -25.23 14.42
C ASP A 59 -10.32 -25.13 15.80
N ALA A 60 -9.52 -25.06 16.86
CA ALA A 60 -10.03 -24.90 18.22
C ALA A 60 -10.80 -23.57 18.41
N ALA A 61 -10.42 -22.52 17.70
CA ALA A 61 -11.08 -21.21 17.80
C ALA A 61 -12.41 -21.11 17.04
N LEU A 62 -12.84 -22.15 16.32
CA LEU A 62 -14.11 -22.18 15.58
C LEU A 62 -15.33 -22.10 16.51
N ASP A 63 -15.20 -22.56 17.76
CA ASP A 63 -16.26 -22.48 18.77
C ASP A 63 -16.48 -21.06 19.31
N GLY A 64 -15.61 -20.10 18.95
CA GLY A 64 -15.68 -18.70 19.38
C GLY A 64 -15.19 -18.45 20.81
N SER A 65 -14.56 -19.43 21.47
CA SER A 65 -14.03 -19.28 22.81
C SER A 65 -12.95 -18.19 22.87
N LYS A 66 -13.07 -17.28 23.85
CA LYS A 66 -12.08 -16.20 24.04
C LYS A 66 -10.68 -16.73 24.30
N THR A 67 -10.55 -17.86 25.00
CA THR A 67 -9.25 -18.49 25.29
C THR A 67 -8.67 -19.13 24.03
N ALA A 68 -9.48 -19.81 23.22
CA ALA A 68 -9.06 -20.40 21.95
C ALA A 68 -8.64 -19.33 20.93
N ILE A 69 -9.38 -18.21 20.85
CA ILE A 69 -9.03 -17.05 20.02
C ILE A 69 -7.70 -16.43 20.47
N ALA A 70 -7.48 -16.29 21.77
CA ALA A 70 -6.22 -15.76 22.31
C ALA A 70 -5.04 -16.67 21.95
N GLU A 71 -5.20 -17.99 22.09
CA GLU A 71 -4.16 -18.97 21.72
C GLU A 71 -3.87 -18.96 20.22
N ARG A 72 -4.90 -18.92 19.36
CA ARG A 72 -4.73 -18.78 17.91
C ARG A 72 -3.95 -17.52 17.55
N ASN A 73 -4.26 -16.39 18.19
CA ASN A 73 -3.54 -15.14 17.94
C ASN A 73 -2.08 -15.22 18.42
N ARG A 74 -1.82 -15.90 19.55
CA ARG A 74 -0.46 -16.18 20.02
C ARG A 74 0.33 -17.02 19.01
N GLN A 75 -0.28 -18.08 18.49
CA GLN A 75 0.34 -18.94 17.47
C GLN A 75 0.55 -18.18 16.15
N ARG A 76 -0.37 -17.30 15.77
CA ARG A 76 -0.21 -16.40 14.61
C ARG A 76 1.06 -15.56 14.72
N GLU A 77 1.35 -15.01 15.89
CA GLU A 77 2.57 -14.23 16.11
C GLU A 77 3.84 -15.09 15.97
N VAL A 78 3.81 -16.33 16.46
CA VAL A 78 4.94 -17.27 16.35
C VAL A 78 5.25 -17.55 14.88
N VAL A 79 4.27 -17.97 14.10
CA VAL A 79 4.49 -18.31 12.67
C VAL A 79 4.87 -17.09 11.83
N ILE A 80 4.37 -15.89 12.15
CA ILE A 80 4.78 -14.65 11.48
C ILE A 80 6.25 -14.30 11.77
N LYS A 81 6.71 -14.47 13.02
CA LYS A 81 8.12 -14.26 13.37
C LYS A 81 9.03 -15.23 12.62
N MET A 82 8.63 -16.49 12.52
CA MET A 82 9.37 -17.50 11.74
C MET A 82 9.41 -17.16 10.25
N LEU A 83 8.27 -16.79 9.64
CA LEU A 83 8.23 -16.36 8.24
C LEU A 83 9.11 -15.14 7.97
N ARG A 84 9.19 -14.16 8.88
CA ARG A 84 10.09 -13.00 8.72
C ARG A 84 11.55 -13.40 8.74
N GLN A 85 11.95 -14.27 9.68
CA GLN A 85 13.32 -14.79 9.71
C GLN A 85 13.67 -15.54 8.42
N LEU A 86 12.73 -16.35 7.92
CA LEU A 86 12.91 -17.09 6.68
C LEU A 86 12.96 -16.17 5.46
N ALA A 87 12.13 -15.13 5.40
CA ALA A 87 12.15 -14.13 4.34
C ALA A 87 13.52 -13.43 4.25
N HIS A 88 14.05 -12.96 5.38
CA HIS A 88 15.38 -12.33 5.42
C HIS A 88 16.52 -13.30 5.07
N TYR A 89 16.39 -14.55 5.49
CA TYR A 89 17.33 -15.59 5.09
C TYR A 89 17.30 -15.81 3.57
N VAL A 90 16.12 -15.96 2.97
CA VAL A 90 15.93 -16.16 1.54
C VAL A 90 16.47 -14.97 0.74
N GLU A 91 16.21 -13.73 1.19
CA GLU A 91 16.77 -12.51 0.60
C GLU A 91 18.30 -12.60 0.52
N ALA A 92 18.95 -12.90 1.64
CA ALA A 92 20.41 -12.98 1.71
C ALA A 92 20.98 -14.16 0.91
N ALA A 93 20.33 -15.33 0.97
CA ALA A 93 20.76 -16.54 0.28
C ALA A 93 20.58 -16.44 -1.24
N SER A 94 19.62 -15.65 -1.71
CA SER A 94 19.32 -15.48 -3.14
C SER A 94 20.34 -14.62 -3.89
N LYS A 95 21.16 -13.81 -3.20
CA LYS A 95 22.24 -12.98 -3.81
C LYS A 95 21.76 -12.17 -5.03
N ASP A 96 20.60 -11.53 -4.92
CA ASP A 96 19.91 -10.79 -6.00
C ASP A 96 19.46 -11.63 -7.21
N ASP A 97 19.40 -12.97 -7.09
CA ASP A 97 18.76 -13.84 -8.07
C ASP A 97 17.25 -13.93 -7.81
N MET A 98 16.48 -13.29 -8.70
CA MET A 98 15.01 -13.28 -8.68
C MET A 98 14.42 -14.68 -8.73
N SER A 99 14.98 -15.56 -9.57
CA SER A 99 14.46 -16.92 -9.77
C SER A 99 14.69 -17.77 -8.54
N LEU A 100 15.84 -17.58 -7.88
CA LEU A 100 16.17 -18.25 -6.63
C LEU A 100 15.21 -17.84 -5.52
N LEU A 101 14.97 -16.53 -5.37
CA LEU A 101 14.01 -16.02 -4.38
C LEU A 101 12.61 -16.59 -4.64
N LEU A 102 12.09 -16.52 -5.86
CA LEU A 102 10.76 -17.03 -6.18
C LEU A 102 10.64 -18.55 -5.96
N SER A 103 11.74 -19.30 -6.08
CA SER A 103 11.74 -20.74 -5.80
C SER A 103 11.45 -21.09 -4.34
N SER A 104 11.64 -20.16 -3.41
CA SER A 104 11.32 -20.31 -1.98
C SER A 104 9.82 -20.25 -1.66
N GLY A 105 8.99 -19.80 -2.61
CA GLY A 105 7.57 -19.51 -2.39
C GLY A 105 7.29 -18.12 -1.81
N PHE A 106 8.31 -17.30 -1.54
CA PHE A 106 8.12 -15.88 -1.25
C PHE A 106 7.91 -15.08 -2.52
N GLU A 107 7.07 -14.06 -2.42
CA GLU A 107 6.94 -13.03 -3.45
C GLU A 107 8.02 -11.96 -3.28
N VAL A 108 8.35 -11.28 -4.37
CA VAL A 108 9.29 -10.17 -4.37
C VAL A 108 8.56 -8.92 -3.92
N ARG A 109 9.18 -8.15 -3.02
CA ARG A 109 8.70 -6.84 -2.63
C ARG A 109 8.64 -5.97 -3.90
N PRO A 110 7.50 -5.35 -4.22
CA PRO A 110 7.39 -4.48 -5.38
C PRO A 110 8.45 -3.36 -5.31
N THR A 111 9.38 -3.35 -6.26
CA THR A 111 10.45 -2.35 -6.35
C THR A 111 10.11 -1.35 -7.46
N GLY A 112 8.92 -0.74 -7.39
CA GLY A 112 8.49 0.24 -8.37
C GLY A 112 7.46 1.19 -7.79
N ARG A 113 7.61 2.49 -8.09
CA ARG A 113 6.47 3.39 -8.14
C ARG A 113 5.57 2.84 -9.24
N THR A 114 4.46 2.20 -8.87
CA THR A 114 3.43 1.86 -9.85
C THR A 114 3.02 3.19 -10.48
N LYS A 115 3.38 3.41 -11.75
CA LYS A 115 2.91 4.57 -12.50
C LYS A 115 1.40 4.43 -12.55
N SER A 116 0.71 5.25 -11.77
CA SER A 116 -0.75 5.29 -11.78
C SER A 116 -1.23 5.59 -13.20
N PRO A 117 -2.34 5.00 -13.67
CA PRO A 117 -2.92 5.27 -14.98
C PRO A 117 -3.17 6.77 -15.21
N PRO A 118 -3.27 7.24 -16.47
CA PRO A 118 -3.27 8.66 -16.81
C PRO A 118 -4.38 9.42 -16.07
N LEU A 119 -3.97 10.52 -15.43
CA LEU A 119 -4.74 11.35 -14.50
C LEU A 119 -5.81 12.24 -15.17
N SER A 120 -6.32 11.88 -16.35
CA SER A 120 -7.14 12.76 -17.18
C SER A 120 -8.50 13.11 -16.58
N GLN A 121 -8.88 12.52 -15.43
CA GLN A 121 -10.15 12.79 -14.74
C GLN A 121 -10.04 12.83 -13.21
N PHE A 122 -8.90 13.23 -12.64
CA PHE A 122 -8.72 13.22 -11.17
C PHE A 122 -9.69 14.14 -10.42
N ILE A 123 -9.93 15.35 -10.95
CA ILE A 123 -10.92 16.28 -10.41
C ILE A 123 -12.27 15.97 -11.06
N ARG A 124 -13.22 15.49 -10.24
CA ARG A 124 -14.58 15.14 -10.66
C ARG A 124 -15.40 16.38 -10.99
N LYS A 125 -15.31 17.41 -10.15
CA LYS A 125 -16.14 18.62 -10.24
C LYS A 125 -15.55 19.78 -9.45
N ILE A 126 -15.78 21.00 -9.91
CA ILE A 126 -15.50 22.24 -9.18
C ILE A 126 -16.79 23.06 -9.13
N ASP A 127 -17.36 23.20 -7.94
CA ASP A 127 -18.59 23.96 -7.66
C ASP A 127 -18.28 25.30 -6.96
N ALA A 128 -19.23 26.24 -7.02
CA ALA A 128 -19.19 27.42 -6.16
C ALA A 128 -19.39 26.99 -4.69
N GLY A 129 -18.65 27.64 -3.78
CA GLY A 129 -18.82 27.44 -2.35
C GLY A 129 -20.03 28.20 -1.80
N GLY A 130 -20.28 28.02 -0.49
CA GLY A 130 -21.38 28.69 0.19
C GLY A 130 -21.18 30.19 0.37
N ASN A 131 -19.97 30.70 0.19
CA ASN A 131 -19.62 32.12 0.27
C ASN A 131 -18.84 32.54 -0.99
N SER A 132 -18.92 33.82 -1.36
CA SER A 132 -18.07 34.37 -2.42
C SER A 132 -16.59 34.21 -2.03
N GLY A 133 -15.75 33.91 -3.02
CA GLY A 133 -14.34 33.59 -2.78
C GLY A 133 -14.08 32.15 -2.33
N GLN A 134 -15.06 31.25 -2.48
CA GLN A 134 -14.92 29.83 -2.20
C GLN A 134 -15.24 28.98 -3.43
N LEU A 135 -14.40 27.97 -3.68
CA LEU A 135 -14.67 26.91 -4.65
C LEU A 135 -14.57 25.54 -3.97
N LEU A 136 -15.50 24.65 -4.32
CA LEU A 136 -15.58 23.29 -3.80
C LEU A 136 -15.01 22.31 -4.83
N VAL A 137 -13.84 21.75 -4.56
CA VAL A 137 -13.16 20.81 -5.43
C VAL A 137 -13.48 19.38 -5.00
N SER A 138 -14.17 18.64 -5.86
CA SER A 138 -14.46 17.21 -5.67
C SER A 138 -13.48 16.39 -6.49
N VAL A 139 -12.79 15.44 -5.85
CA VAL A 139 -11.88 14.50 -6.51
C VAL A 139 -12.56 13.15 -6.74
N VAL A 140 -12.15 12.43 -7.77
CA VAL A 140 -12.64 11.07 -8.03
C VAL A 140 -12.05 10.12 -6.97
N PRO A 141 -12.87 9.29 -6.30
CA PRO A 141 -12.36 8.31 -5.35
C PRO A 141 -11.53 7.26 -6.08
N PHE A 142 -10.30 7.08 -5.63
CA PHE A 142 -9.38 6.06 -6.08
C PHE A 142 -9.26 4.96 -5.01
N PRO A 143 -9.53 3.67 -5.34
CA PRO A 143 -9.55 2.59 -4.36
C PRO A 143 -8.24 2.41 -3.58
N GLU A 144 -7.09 2.67 -4.23
CA GLU A 144 -5.76 2.49 -3.63
C GLU A 144 -5.20 3.77 -2.98
N ALA A 145 -5.97 4.87 -2.93
CA ALA A 145 -5.51 6.13 -2.37
C ALA A 145 -5.75 6.20 -0.85
N HIS A 146 -4.67 6.44 -0.12
CA HIS A 146 -4.67 6.69 1.33
C HIS A 146 -4.98 8.14 1.66
N SER A 147 -4.53 9.06 0.81
CA SER A 147 -4.80 10.48 0.91
C SER A 147 -4.74 11.15 -0.47
N TYR A 148 -5.19 12.40 -0.53
CA TYR A 148 -5.31 13.19 -1.74
C TYR A 148 -4.70 14.55 -1.48
N GLU A 149 -4.06 15.12 -2.50
CA GLU A 149 -3.64 16.51 -2.48
C GLU A 149 -4.23 17.23 -3.67
N VAL A 150 -4.73 18.43 -3.40
CA VAL A 150 -5.15 19.36 -4.44
C VAL A 150 -4.39 20.65 -4.27
N ARG A 151 -3.93 21.18 -5.39
CA ARG A 151 -3.29 22.49 -5.45
C ARG A 151 -4.05 23.41 -6.37
N TRP A 152 -4.03 24.71 -6.04
CA TRP A 152 -4.59 25.75 -6.89
C TRP A 152 -3.75 27.01 -6.88
N ALA A 153 -3.83 27.76 -7.97
CA ALA A 153 -3.20 29.06 -8.13
C ALA A 153 -3.98 29.93 -9.14
N PRO A 154 -3.84 31.26 -9.10
CA PRO A 154 -4.39 32.13 -10.15
C PRO A 154 -3.90 31.69 -11.53
N ALA A 155 -4.78 31.74 -12.53
CA ALA A 155 -4.45 31.46 -13.91
C ALA A 155 -3.58 32.60 -14.46
N ASN A 156 -2.27 32.37 -14.55
CA ASN A 156 -1.34 33.39 -15.03
C ASN A 156 -1.50 33.61 -16.54
N THR A 157 -1.64 34.88 -16.94
CA THR A 157 -1.68 35.31 -18.34
C THR A 157 -0.30 35.76 -18.86
N GLY A 158 0.73 35.80 -18.01
CA GLY A 158 2.00 36.53 -18.24
C GLY A 158 3.31 35.77 -18.04
N GLY A 159 3.32 34.43 -18.02
CA GLY A 159 4.57 33.64 -18.06
C GLY A 159 5.38 33.51 -16.76
N THR A 160 4.98 34.13 -15.65
CA THR A 160 5.55 33.88 -14.31
C THR A 160 5.05 32.55 -13.75
N GLU A 161 5.86 31.82 -12.99
CA GLU A 161 5.44 30.58 -12.34
C GLU A 161 4.42 30.87 -11.22
N PRO A 162 3.22 30.24 -11.24
CA PRO A 162 2.19 30.54 -10.26
C PRO A 162 2.55 30.04 -8.86
N THR A 163 2.24 30.85 -7.83
CA THR A 163 2.37 30.42 -6.44
C THR A 163 1.24 29.47 -6.08
N TRP A 164 1.56 28.19 -5.95
CA TRP A 164 0.58 27.14 -5.63
C TRP A 164 0.24 27.11 -4.15
N THR A 165 -1.05 27.17 -3.84
CA THR A 165 -1.58 26.76 -2.54
C THR A 165 -1.89 25.27 -2.61
N THR A 166 -1.41 24.47 -1.65
CA THR A 166 -1.64 23.02 -1.60
C THR A 166 -2.44 22.65 -0.37
N HIS A 167 -3.37 21.72 -0.52
CA HIS A 167 -4.19 21.20 0.56
C HIS A 167 -4.30 19.68 0.49
N SER A 168 -3.99 19.00 1.59
CA SER A 168 -4.00 17.53 1.71
C SER A 168 -5.25 17.06 2.47
N LEU A 169 -5.83 15.92 2.07
CA LEU A 169 -7.00 15.31 2.72
C LEU A 169 -6.85 13.80 2.83
N GLY A 170 -7.38 13.22 3.91
CA GLY A 170 -7.42 11.77 4.11
C GLY A 170 -8.45 11.06 3.23
N LYS A 171 -9.76 11.23 3.50
CA LYS A 171 -10.84 10.50 2.81
C LYS A 171 -11.75 11.43 2.00
N THR A 172 -12.05 11.04 0.76
CA THR A 172 -12.74 11.82 -0.30
C THR A 172 -14.25 12.01 -0.14
N LYS A 173 -14.82 11.76 1.06
CA LYS A 173 -16.27 11.89 1.24
C LYS A 173 -16.77 13.34 1.20
N ARG A 174 -15.89 14.34 1.30
CA ARG A 174 -16.25 15.76 1.27
C ARG A 174 -15.40 16.52 0.24
N PRO A 175 -15.99 17.49 -0.48
CA PRO A 175 -15.23 18.39 -1.34
C PRO A 175 -14.27 19.25 -0.52
N ILE A 176 -13.17 19.62 -1.16
CA ILE A 176 -12.14 20.51 -0.62
C ILE A 176 -12.64 21.93 -0.79
N THR A 177 -12.63 22.71 0.29
CA THR A 177 -12.96 24.13 0.20
C THR A 177 -11.68 24.91 -0.08
N ALA A 178 -11.50 25.34 -1.32
CA ALA A 178 -10.51 26.35 -1.69
C ALA A 178 -11.10 27.72 -1.32
N GLY A 179 -10.66 28.28 -0.19
CA GLY A 179 -11.14 29.56 0.34
C GLY A 179 -10.16 30.72 0.11
N ASN A 180 -10.62 31.93 0.43
CA ASN A 180 -9.87 33.19 0.26
C ASN A 180 -9.46 33.45 -1.20
N LEU A 181 -10.29 33.01 -2.15
CA LEU A 181 -10.08 33.27 -3.58
C LEU A 181 -10.68 34.64 -3.95
N THR A 182 -10.11 35.30 -4.94
CA THR A 182 -10.62 36.58 -5.45
C THR A 182 -11.75 36.32 -6.46
N PRO A 183 -13.00 36.78 -6.20
CA PRO A 183 -14.08 36.67 -7.17
C PRO A 183 -13.74 37.33 -8.51
N GLY A 184 -14.19 36.74 -9.60
CA GLY A 184 -13.86 37.17 -10.96
C GLY A 184 -12.48 36.72 -11.46
N THR A 185 -11.64 36.13 -10.60
CA THR A 185 -10.32 35.60 -10.99
C THR A 185 -10.43 34.14 -11.41
N ALA A 186 -9.79 33.79 -12.53
CA ALA A 186 -9.63 32.40 -12.94
C ALA A 186 -8.53 31.72 -12.12
N TYR A 187 -8.81 30.52 -11.62
CA TYR A 187 -7.86 29.68 -10.89
C TYR A 187 -7.67 28.35 -11.63
N VAL A 188 -6.43 27.87 -11.63
CA VAL A 188 -6.07 26.53 -12.14
C VAL A 188 -6.01 25.58 -10.95
N PHE A 189 -6.59 24.39 -11.12
CA PHE A 189 -6.63 23.33 -10.12
C PHE A 189 -5.99 22.07 -10.65
N GLN A 190 -5.23 21.38 -9.80
CA GLN A 190 -4.67 20.05 -10.06
C GLN A 190 -4.79 19.19 -8.82
N GLY A 191 -4.92 17.87 -8.99
CA GLY A 191 -4.92 16.93 -7.88
C GLY A 191 -4.01 15.73 -8.11
N ARG A 192 -3.61 15.08 -7.02
CA ARG A 192 -2.84 13.83 -7.00
C ARG A 192 -3.24 12.97 -5.80
N ALA A 193 -3.05 11.67 -5.89
CA ALA A 193 -3.30 10.73 -4.80
C ALA A 193 -2.00 10.23 -4.17
N LEU A 194 -2.04 9.91 -2.88
CA LEU A 194 -1.00 9.13 -2.20
C LEU A 194 -1.45 7.67 -2.15
N THR A 195 -0.63 6.78 -2.69
CA THR A 195 -0.84 5.32 -2.67
C THR A 195 0.32 4.65 -1.93
N ASP A 196 0.28 3.32 -1.79
CA ASP A 196 1.43 2.55 -1.28
C ASP A 196 2.70 2.75 -2.14
N SER A 197 2.53 3.11 -3.41
CA SER A 197 3.61 3.44 -4.34
C SER A 197 4.11 4.89 -4.22
N GLY A 198 3.56 5.68 -3.29
CA GLY A 198 3.84 7.11 -3.14
C GLY A 198 2.83 8.00 -3.90
N PHE A 199 3.19 9.27 -4.07
CA PHE A 199 2.34 10.23 -4.78
C PHE A 199 2.28 9.92 -6.28
N THR A 200 1.08 9.98 -6.85
CA THR A 200 0.88 10.02 -8.30
C THR A 200 1.40 11.32 -8.88
N ASP A 201 1.56 11.37 -10.21
CA ASP A 201 1.75 12.64 -10.91
C ASP A 201 0.54 13.57 -10.70
N TRP A 202 0.71 14.85 -11.00
CA TRP A 202 -0.39 15.83 -10.96
C TRP A 202 -1.33 15.63 -12.15
N SER A 203 -2.62 15.78 -11.91
CA SER A 203 -3.64 15.72 -12.96
C SER A 203 -3.51 16.83 -14.00
N ASP A 204 -4.21 16.64 -15.11
CA ASP A 204 -4.41 17.71 -16.08
C ASP A 204 -5.00 18.94 -15.37
N PRO A 205 -4.52 20.16 -15.71
CA PRO A 205 -4.99 21.38 -15.09
C PRO A 205 -6.43 21.68 -15.50
N ILE A 206 -7.29 21.98 -14.52
CA ILE A 206 -8.65 22.44 -14.75
C ILE A 206 -8.76 23.90 -14.32
N THR A 207 -9.21 24.76 -15.24
CA THR A 207 -9.41 26.19 -14.95
C THR A 207 -10.86 26.48 -14.58
N ARG A 208 -11.08 27.24 -13.51
CA ARG A 208 -12.40 27.70 -13.08
C ARG A 208 -12.34 29.15 -12.58
N ILE A 209 -13.32 29.96 -13.00
CA ILE A 209 -13.49 31.31 -12.47
C ILE A 209 -14.15 31.22 -11.10
N CYS A 210 -13.55 31.89 -10.11
CA CYS A 210 -14.17 32.04 -8.80
C CYS A 210 -15.31 33.07 -8.88
N THR A 211 -16.47 32.70 -8.35
CA THR A 211 -17.67 33.56 -8.26
C THR A 211 -17.94 33.97 -6.82
#